data_AF-A0A6J5XUK2-F1
#
_entry.id   AF-A0A6J5XUK2-F1
#
_cell.length_a   1.000
_cell.length_b   1.000
_cell.length_c   1.000
_cell.angle_alpha   90.00
_cell.angle_beta   90.00
_cell.angle_gamma   90.00
#
_symmetry.space_group_name_H-M   'P 1'
#
loop_
_entity.id
_entity.type
_entity.pdbx_description
1 polymer ?
#
loop_
_entity_poly.entity_id
_entity_poly.type
_entity_poly.pdbx_seq_one_letter_code
_entity_poly.pdbx_strand_id
1 'polypeptide(L)'
;MQYEEIQRKFKDKGYGDEVPQIVFWKANNSMPAFAPYALHGMMMMNRFNDNLVKSFLDNDRKIGPDHVMEAAISDPRYQNIVVVD
;
A
#
# COMPACT_ATOMS: atom_id res chain seq x y z
N MET A 1 10.11 16.14 6.84
CA MET A 1 8.86 16.78 6.35
C MET A 1 7.76 16.44 7.34
N GLN A 2 7.06 17.43 7.86
CA GLN A 2 5.93 17.25 8.79
C GLN A 2 4.70 16.83 7.95
N TYR A 3 3.94 15.83 8.37
CA TYR A 3 2.77 15.32 7.63
C TYR A 3 1.70 16.39 7.36
N GLU A 4 1.53 17.31 8.31
CA GLU A 4 0.64 18.46 8.23
C GLU A 4 0.93 19.33 7.00
N GLU A 5 2.20 19.44 6.59
CA GLU A 5 2.58 20.20 5.40
C GLU A 5 2.13 19.50 4.11
N ILE A 6 2.14 18.16 4.11
CA ILE A 6 1.62 17.37 2.98
C ILE A 6 0.10 17.52 2.91
N GLN A 7 -0.60 17.38 4.04
CA GLN A 7 -2.04 17.57 4.10
C GLN A 7 -2.46 18.96 3.60
N ARG A 8 -1.77 20.03 4.04
CA ARG A 8 -2.04 21.40 3.56
C ARG A 8 -1.85 21.52 2.05
N LYS A 9 -0.75 20.98 1.49
CA LYS A 9 -0.49 21.02 0.05
C LYS A 9 -1.58 20.29 -0.76
N PHE A 10 -2.12 19.19 -0.24
CA PHE A 10 -3.24 18.49 -0.88
C PHE A 10 -4.53 19.32 -0.83
N LYS A 11 -4.84 19.91 0.32
CA LYS A 11 -5.99 20.80 0.47
C LYS A 11 -5.91 22.00 -0.48
N ASP A 12 -4.76 22.66 -0.57
CA ASP A 12 -4.51 23.80 -1.46
C ASP A 12 -4.67 23.46 -2.95
N LYS A 13 -4.53 22.17 -3.32
CA LYS A 13 -4.72 21.67 -4.68
C LYS A 13 -6.16 21.27 -5.00
N GLY A 14 -7.09 21.43 -4.06
CA GLY A 14 -8.50 21.12 -4.26
C GLY A 14 -8.89 19.67 -3.95
N TYR A 15 -8.03 18.90 -3.28
CA TYR A 15 -8.37 17.54 -2.82
C TYR A 15 -9.29 17.52 -1.57
N GLY A 16 -9.77 18.69 -1.12
CA GLY A 16 -10.73 18.81 -0.02
C GLY A 16 -10.12 18.50 1.36
N ASP A 17 -10.96 18.01 2.26
CA ASP A 17 -10.56 17.53 3.59
C ASP A 17 -10.15 16.04 3.56
N GLU A 18 -9.95 15.45 2.37
CA GLU A 18 -9.49 14.08 2.26
C GLU A 18 -8.05 13.94 2.76
N VAL A 19 -7.88 13.03 3.70
CA VAL A 19 -6.58 12.68 4.26
C VAL A 19 -5.83 11.81 3.25
N PRO A 20 -4.70 12.28 2.67
CA PRO A 20 -3.99 11.50 1.67
C PRO A 20 -3.45 10.22 2.30
N GLN A 21 -3.72 9.09 1.64
CA GLN A 21 -3.03 7.84 1.93
C GLN A 21 -1.64 7.88 1.31
N ILE A 22 -0.60 7.78 2.13
CA ILE A 22 0.80 7.88 1.70
C ILE A 22 1.49 6.54 1.94
N VAL A 23 1.97 5.92 0.87
CA VAL A 23 2.77 4.70 0.95
C VAL A 23 4.25 5.04 0.73
N PHE A 24 5.06 4.88 1.78
CA PHE A 24 6.52 4.96 1.67
C PHE A 24 7.08 3.61 1.27
N TRP A 25 7.49 3.49 0.01
CA TRP A 25 8.15 2.29 -0.48
C TRP A 25 9.67 2.42 -0.41
N LYS A 26 10.26 1.59 0.43
CA LYS A 26 11.70 1.49 0.55
C LYS A 26 12.24 0.48 -0.47
N ALA A 27 12.93 1.00 -1.50
CA ALA A 27 13.51 0.19 -2.58
C ALA A 27 14.89 -0.41 -2.26
N ASN A 28 15.58 0.13 -1.25
CA ASN A 28 16.90 -0.32 -0.78
C ASN A 28 16.84 -0.73 0.70
N ASN A 29 17.81 -1.46 1.24
CA ASN A 29 17.74 -1.93 2.64
C ASN A 29 17.98 -0.84 3.72
N SER A 30 18.20 0.44 3.37
CA SER A 30 18.51 1.50 4.35
C SER A 30 17.29 1.98 5.15
N MET A 31 17.37 1.98 6.48
CA MET A 31 16.31 2.49 7.36
C MET A 31 16.04 3.98 7.05
N PRO A 32 14.78 4.41 6.82
CA PRO A 32 14.51 5.83 6.68
C PRO A 32 14.74 6.52 8.04
N ALA A 33 15.28 7.73 8.00
CA ALA A 33 15.55 8.53 9.20
C ALA A 33 14.28 8.87 10.01
N PHE A 34 13.10 8.71 9.41
CA PHE A 34 11.81 8.88 10.05
C PHE A 34 10.89 7.71 9.71
N ALA A 35 10.26 7.22 10.76
CA ALA A 35 9.36 6.10 10.78
C ALA A 35 7.92 6.62 10.91
N PRO A 36 7.14 6.69 9.82
CA PRO A 36 5.82 7.30 9.81
C PRO A 36 4.72 6.40 10.43
N TYR A 37 5.08 5.29 11.09
CA TYR A 37 4.16 4.26 11.54
C TYR A 37 3.03 4.75 12.46
N ALA A 38 3.14 5.96 13.02
CA ALA A 38 2.18 6.53 13.98
C ALA A 38 1.09 7.41 13.35
N LEU A 39 1.17 7.75 12.05
CA LEU A 39 0.24 8.69 11.41
C LEU A 39 -0.83 7.96 10.61
N HIS A 40 -2.09 8.24 10.93
CA HIS A 40 -3.25 7.68 10.23
C HIS A 40 -3.17 8.02 8.72
N GLY A 41 -3.31 7.01 7.86
CA GLY A 41 -3.15 7.18 6.41
C GLY A 41 -1.70 7.03 5.90
N MET A 42 -0.71 6.76 6.75
CA MET A 42 0.64 6.39 6.27
C MET A 42 0.91 4.90 6.39
N MET A 43 1.50 4.32 5.34
CA MET A 43 1.99 2.94 5.32
C MET A 43 3.47 2.92 4.90
N MET A 44 4.28 2.07 5.52
CA MET A 44 5.66 1.84 5.10
C MET A 44 5.83 0.40 4.63
N MET A 45 6.38 0.25 3.42
CA MET A 45 6.70 -1.05 2.84
C MET A 45 8.22 -1.17 2.68
N ASN A 46 8.77 -2.25 3.21
CA ASN A 46 10.17 -2.59 3.04
C ASN A 46 10.33 -3.64 1.95
N ARG A 47 11.45 -3.57 1.23
CA ARG A 47 11.81 -4.41 0.10
C ARG A 47 10.91 -4.18 -1.11
N PHE A 48 11.54 -3.93 -2.24
CA PHE A 48 10.87 -3.80 -3.52
C PHE A 48 10.63 -5.18 -4.13
N ASN A 49 9.42 -5.42 -4.61
CA ASN A 49 9.03 -6.60 -5.37
C ASN A 49 7.96 -6.19 -6.38
N ASP A 50 8.17 -6.49 -7.66
CA ASP A 50 7.26 -6.14 -8.75
C ASP A 50 5.84 -6.66 -8.49
N ASN A 51 5.70 -7.84 -7.88
CA ASN A 51 4.41 -8.42 -7.54
C ASN A 51 3.65 -7.60 -6.50
N LEU A 52 4.36 -6.98 -5.54
CA LEU A 52 3.73 -6.10 -4.57
C LEU A 52 3.29 -4.79 -5.25
N VAL A 53 4.08 -4.26 -6.19
CA VAL A 53 3.74 -3.00 -6.89
C VAL A 53 2.50 -3.23 -7.73
N LYS A 54 2.48 -4.33 -8.46
CA LYS A 54 1.34 -4.76 -9.26
C LYS A 54 0.10 -4.98 -8.39
N SER A 55 0.24 -5.71 -7.28
CA SER A 55 -0.86 -5.92 -6.32
C SER A 55 -1.42 -4.61 -5.76
N PHE A 56 -0.60 -3.58 -5.53
CA PHE A 56 -1.10 -2.29 -5.06
C PHE A 56 -1.93 -1.57 -6.13
N LEU A 57 -1.48 -1.61 -7.38
CA LEU A 57 -2.15 -0.95 -8.51
C LEU A 57 -3.47 -1.65 -8.85
N ASP A 58 -3.52 -2.98 -8.74
CA ASP A 58 -4.67 -3.80 -9.13
C ASP A 58 -5.78 -3.84 -8.05
N ASN A 59 -5.47 -3.58 -6.77
CA ASN A 59 -6.41 -3.73 -5.65
C ASN A 59 -6.93 -2.40 -5.07
N ASP A 60 -7.34 -1.43 -5.91
CA ASP A 60 -7.86 -0.13 -5.45
C ASP A 60 -6.95 0.59 -4.44
N ARG A 61 -5.63 0.44 -4.58
CA ARG A 61 -4.63 1.02 -3.67
C ARG A 61 -4.72 0.46 -2.24
N LYS A 62 -5.36 -0.69 -2.04
CA LYS A 62 -5.33 -1.45 -0.79
C LYS A 62 -4.19 -2.45 -0.84
N ILE A 63 -3.38 -2.48 0.22
CA ILE A 63 -2.33 -3.47 0.42
C ILE A 63 -2.58 -4.16 1.74
N GLY A 64 -2.65 -5.48 1.70
CA GLY A 64 -2.70 -6.31 2.88
C GLY A 64 -2.44 -7.77 2.51
N PRO A 65 -2.14 -8.63 3.50
CA PRO A 65 -1.94 -10.06 3.26
C PRO A 65 -3.09 -10.69 2.48
N ASP A 66 -4.32 -10.31 2.83
CA ASP A 66 -5.54 -10.81 2.17
C ASP A 66 -5.59 -10.38 0.71
N HIS A 67 -5.39 -9.10 0.40
CA HIS A 67 -5.38 -8.60 -0.98
C HIS A 67 -4.29 -9.26 -1.85
N VAL A 68 -3.10 -9.49 -1.28
CA VAL A 68 -2.00 -10.18 -1.97
C VAL A 68 -2.33 -11.65 -2.19
N MET A 69 -2.93 -12.31 -1.20
CA MET A 69 -3.38 -13.70 -1.29
C MET A 69 -4.46 -13.86 -2.35
N GLU A 70 -5.52 -13.06 -2.28
CA GLU A 70 -6.62 -13.03 -3.26
C GLU A 70 -6.09 -12.82 -4.69
N ALA A 71 -5.19 -11.85 -4.88
CA ALA A 71 -4.56 -11.61 -6.18
C ALA A 71 -3.76 -12.84 -6.67
N ALA A 72 -3.01 -13.50 -5.78
CA ALA A 72 -2.20 -14.66 -6.12
C ALA A 72 -3.04 -15.90 -6.50
N ILE A 73 -4.23 -16.06 -5.92
CA ILE A 73 -5.15 -17.17 -6.20
C ILE A 73 -6.25 -16.85 -7.21
N SER A 74 -6.31 -15.61 -7.72
CA SER A 74 -7.31 -15.18 -8.71
C SER A 74 -7.19 -15.87 -10.08
N ASP A 75 -6.05 -16.51 -10.38
CA ASP A 75 -5.84 -17.23 -11.64
C ASP A 75 -6.85 -18.38 -11.78
N PRO A 76 -7.50 -18.55 -12.95
CA PRO A 76 -8.50 -19.60 -13.17
C PRO A 76 -8.03 -21.02 -12.82
N ARG A 77 -6.72 -21.29 -12.85
CA ARG A 77 -6.13 -22.57 -12.46
C ARG A 77 -6.34 -22.89 -10.97
N TYR A 78 -6.49 -21.87 -10.13
CA TYR A 78 -6.71 -22.03 -8.69
C TYR A 78 -8.20 -21.97 -8.30
N GLN A 79 -9.10 -21.68 -9.25
CA GLN A 79 -10.55 -21.59 -8.97
C GLN A 79 -11.25 -22.96 -8.90
N ASN A 80 -10.59 -24.03 -9.37
CA ASN A 80 -11.13 -25.40 -9.36
C ASN A 80 -10.55 -26.27 -8.23
N ILE A 81 -9.89 -25.67 -7.24
CA ILE A 81 -9.32 -26.43 -6.11
C ILE A 81 -10.47 -26.85 -5.19
N VAL A 82 -10.55 -28.15 -4.89
CA VAL A 82 -11.56 -28.71 -3.98
C VAL A 82 -10.93 -28.88 -2.60
N VAL A 83 -11.59 -28.38 -1.56
CA VAL A 83 -11.22 -28.65 -0.17
C VAL A 83 -11.60 -30.09 0.15
N VAL A 84 -10.63 -30.90 0.57
CA VAL A 84 -10.83 -32.28 1.02
C VAL A 84 -10.71 -32.31 2.54
N ASP A 85 -11.64 -32.98 3.21
CA ASP A 85 -11.68 -33.22 4.66
C ASP A 85 -10.80 -34.41 5.05
#